data_AF-A0A1Y4V3P5-F1
#
_entry.id   AF-A0A1Y4V3P5-F1
#
_cell.length_a   1.000
_cell.length_b   1.000
_cell.length_c   1.000
_cell.angle_alpha   90.00
_cell.angle_beta   90.00
_cell.angle_gamma   90.00
#
_symmetry.space_group_name_H-M   'P 1'
#
loop_
_entity.id
_entity.type
_entity.pdbx_description
1 polymer ?
#
loop_
_entity_poly.entity_id
_entity_poly.type
_entity_poly.pdbx_seq_one_letter_code
_entity_poly.pdbx_strand_id
1 'polypeptide(L)' 'MKATSTLTRKTALEILIESRDKNAINALISKKEIALEEAVNNAEWYASLGLDGMADNEVARQEKLIRDIERLKAAI' A
#
# COMPACT_ATOMS: atom_id res chain seq x y z
N MET A 1 24.62 -31.88 5.74
CA MET A 1 23.39 -31.16 5.33
C MET A 1 23.80 -29.84 4.72
N LYS A 2 23.36 -29.51 3.50
CA LYS A 2 23.57 -28.17 2.90
C LYS A 2 22.37 -27.33 3.31
N ALA A 3 22.55 -26.40 4.24
CA ALA A 3 21.50 -25.44 4.58
C ALA A 3 21.46 -24.39 3.47
N THR A 4 20.41 -24.40 2.65
CA THR A 4 20.15 -23.33 1.70
C THR A 4 19.40 -22.23 2.44
N SER A 5 20.09 -21.16 2.81
CA SER A 5 19.46 -19.98 3.42
C SER A 5 19.00 -19.03 2.31
N THR A 6 17.70 -18.86 2.12
CA THR A 6 17.14 -17.88 1.19
C THR A 6 17.15 -16.50 1.86
N LEU A 7 17.98 -15.58 1.36
CA LEU A 7 18.04 -14.19 1.81
C LEU A 7 17.09 -13.34 0.96
N THR A 8 15.90 -13.06 1.49
CA THR A 8 14.92 -12.15 0.86
C THR A 8 15.09 -10.74 1.42
N ARG A 9 15.22 -9.74 0.55
CA ARG A 9 15.36 -8.34 0.97
C ARG A 9 14.02 -7.84 1.54
N LYS A 10 14.02 -7.33 2.77
CA LYS A 10 12.83 -6.72 3.38
C LYS A 10 12.42 -5.46 2.64
N THR A 11 11.12 -5.28 2.49
CA THR A 11 10.52 -4.07 1.96
C THR A 11 10.54 -2.95 3.01
N ALA A 12 10.41 -1.70 2.57
CA ALA A 12 10.31 -0.56 3.48
C ALA A 12 9.11 -0.68 4.44
N LEU A 13 7.99 -1.27 3.98
CA LEU A 13 6.81 -1.51 4.81
C LEU A 13 7.09 -2.51 5.93
N GLU A 14 7.75 -3.62 5.61
CA GLU A 14 8.13 -4.65 6.58
C GLU A 14 9.13 -4.10 7.61
N ILE A 15 10.13 -3.34 7.16
CA ILE A 15 11.09 -2.68 8.07
C ILE A 15 10.37 -1.75 9.05
N LEU A 16 9.39 -0.97 8.56
CA LEU A 16 8.61 -0.08 9.41
C LEU A 16 7.77 -0.86 10.42
N ILE A 17 7.07 -1.92 9.99
CA ILE A 17 6.26 -2.76 10.88
C ILE A 17 7.14 -3.40 11.97
N GLU A 18 8.31 -3.91 11.60
CA GLU A 18 9.26 -4.51 12.55
C GLU A 18 9.84 -3.50 13.55
N SER A 19 9.94 -2.22 13.18
CA SER A 19 10.40 -1.16 14.08
C SER A 19 9.47 -0.95 15.28
N ARG A 20 8.19 -1.34 15.16
CA ARG A 20 7.12 -1.11 16.15
C ARG A 20 6.92 0.35 16.54
N ASP A 21 7.42 1.29 15.74
CA ASP A 21 7.17 2.72 15.93
C ASP A 21 5.72 3.04 15.57
N LYS A 22 4.84 3.04 16.59
CA LYS A 22 3.41 3.30 16.41
C LYS A 22 3.13 4.68 15.82
N ASN A 23 3.96 5.68 16.11
CA ASN A 23 3.76 7.03 15.57
C ASN A 23 4.06 7.05 14.07
N ALA A 24 5.17 6.43 13.66
CA ALA A 24 5.52 6.32 12.25
C ALA A 24 4.52 5.44 11.47
N ILE A 25 4.04 4.34 12.08
CA ILE A 25 3.01 3.48 11.49
C ILE A 25 1.70 4.26 11.30
N ASN A 26 1.21 4.96 12.33
CA ASN A 26 -0.01 5.77 12.22
C ASN A 26 0.14 6.90 11.18
N ALA A 27 1.29 7.58 11.14
CA ALA A 27 1.56 8.61 10.13
C ALA A 27 1.52 8.04 8.70
N LEU A 28 2.03 6.81 8.50
CA LEU A 28 1.96 6.15 7.20
C LEU A 28 0.53 5.69 6.85
N ILE A 29 -0.24 5.21 7.82
CA ILE A 29 -1.67 4.88 7.63
C ILE A 29 -2.41 6.11 7.11
N SER A 30 -2.31 7.25 7.79
CA SER A 30 -3.02 8.47 7.37
C SER A 30 -2.62 8.92 5.95
N LYS A 31 -1.34 8.88 5.61
CA LYS A 31 -0.87 9.18 4.25
C LYS A 31 -1.45 8.23 3.19
N LYS A 32 -1.55 6.94 3.53
CA LYS A 32 -2.10 5.93 2.61
C LYS A 32 -3.61 6.02 2.47
N GLU A 33 -4.33 6.41 3.51
CA GLU A 33 -5.78 6.67 3.46
C GLU A 33 -6.08 7.85 2.54
N ILE A 34 -5.32 8.95 2.63
CA ILE A 34 -5.43 10.08 1.67
C ILE A 34 -5.14 9.60 0.24
N ALA A 35 -4.05 8.86 0.04
CA ALA A 35 -3.69 8.35 -1.28
C ALA A 35 -4.71 7.34 -1.84
N LEU A 36 -5.48 6.67 -0.98
CA LEU A 36 -6.54 5.76 -1.38
C LEU A 36 -7.75 6.54 -1.88
N GLU A 37 -8.16 7.59 -1.17
CA GLU A 37 -9.21 8.50 -1.60
C GLU A 37 -8.87 9.14 -2.97
N GLU A 38 -7.62 9.60 -3.14
CA GLU A 38 -7.13 10.09 -4.43
C GLU A 38 -7.23 9.04 -5.53
N ALA A 39 -6.84 7.79 -5.26
CA ALA A 39 -6.89 6.71 -6.24
C ALA A 39 -8.34 6.34 -6.62
N VAL A 40 -9.29 6.43 -5.68
CA VAL A 40 -10.73 6.28 -5.97
C VAL A 40 -11.21 7.39 -6.90
N ASN A 41 -10.96 8.66 -6.52
CA ASN A 41 -11.38 9.81 -7.30
C ASN A 41 -10.75 9.81 -8.70
N ASN A 42 -9.47 9.45 -8.82
CA ASN A 42 -8.78 9.36 -10.10
C ASN A 42 -9.35 8.25 -10.98
N ALA A 43 -9.64 7.07 -10.43
CA ALA A 43 -10.22 5.97 -11.20
C ALA A 43 -11.56 6.37 -11.82
N GLU A 44 -12.43 7.00 -11.02
CA GLU A 44 -13.72 7.52 -11.48
C GLU A 44 -13.55 8.61 -12.55
N TRP A 45 -12.61 9.54 -12.33
CA TRP A 45 -12.33 10.61 -13.28
C TRP A 45 -11.81 10.06 -14.61
N TYR A 46 -10.83 9.15 -14.60
CA TYR A 46 -10.31 8.52 -15.82
C TYR A 46 -11.38 7.72 -16.56
N ALA A 47 -12.21 6.96 -15.84
CA ALA A 47 -13.33 6.23 -16.44
C ALA A 47 -14.33 7.19 -17.11
N SER A 48 -14.63 8.35 -16.50
CA SER A 48 -15.51 9.36 -17.10
C SER A 48 -14.99 9.95 -18.42
N LEU A 49 -13.68 9.89 -18.63
CA LEU A 49 -13.00 10.33 -19.85
C LEU A 49 -12.80 9.20 -20.88
N GLY A 50 -13.24 7.98 -20.60
CA GLY A 50 -12.99 6.80 -21.44
C GLY A 50 -11.52 6.36 -21.45
N LEU A 51 -10.76 6.71 -20.40
CA LEU A 51 -9.35 6.35 -20.24
C LEU A 51 -9.22 5.07 -19.40
N ASP A 52 -9.81 3.97 -19.88
CA ASP A 52 -9.98 2.73 -19.12
C ASP A 52 -8.66 2.17 -18.57
N GLY A 53 -7.58 2.21 -19.35
CA GLY A 53 -6.26 1.76 -18.89
C GLY A 53 -5.68 2.58 -17.73
N MET A 54 -6.03 3.87 -17.62
CA MET A 54 -5.65 4.70 -16.47
C MET A 54 -6.56 4.43 -15.26
N ALA A 55 -7.85 4.22 -15.50
CA ALA A 55 -8.79 3.81 -14.45
C ALA A 55 -8.36 2.47 -13.83
N ASP A 56 -8.02 1.48 -14.65
CA ASP A 56 -7.53 0.17 -14.20
C ASP A 56 -6.25 0.27 -13.37
N ASN A 57 -5.32 1.15 -13.76
CA ASN A 57 -4.10 1.41 -12.99
C ASN A 57 -4.41 2.00 -11.61
N GLU A 58 -5.36 2.92 -11.52
CA GLU A 58 -5.78 3.50 -10.24
C GLU A 58 -6.55 2.47 -9.39
N VAL A 59 -7.35 1.60 -9.98
CA VAL A 59 -7.98 0.45 -9.28
C VAL A 59 -6.91 -0.49 -8.71
N ALA A 60 -5.88 -0.85 -9.48
CA ALA A 60 -4.77 -1.67 -8.99
C ALA A 60 -4.00 -0.98 -7.85
N ARG A 61 -3.84 0.35 -7.92
CA ARG A 61 -3.27 1.16 -6.84
C ARG A 61 -4.14 1.13 -5.59
N GLN A 62 -5.47 1.24 -5.72
CA GLN A 62 -6.41 1.13 -4.59
C GLN A 62 -6.25 -0.20 -3.87
N GLU A 63 -6.27 -1.33 -4.59
CA GLU A 63 -6.13 -2.65 -3.97
C GLU A 63 -4.81 -2.81 -3.21
N LYS A 64 -3.71 -2.27 -3.77
CA LYS A 64 -2.42 -2.27 -3.08
C LYS A 64 -2.46 -1.42 -1.82
N LEU A 65 -3.08 -0.23 -1.88
CA LEU A 65 -3.20 0.67 -0.72
C LEU A 65 -4.02 0.04 0.39
N ILE A 66 -5.15 -0.59 0.06
CA ILE A 66 -6.00 -1.33 1.03
C ILE A 66 -5.17 -2.40 1.74
N ARG A 67 -4.49 -3.27 0.97
CA ARG A 67 -3.60 -4.32 1.54
C ARG A 67 -2.50 -3.75 2.44
N ASP A 68 -1.88 -2.66 2.03
CA ASP A 68 -0.82 -2.01 2.82
C ASP A 68 -1.39 -1.42 4.13
N ILE A 69 -2.57 -0.77 4.09
CA ILE A 69 -3.25 -0.18 5.25
C ILE A 69 -3.65 -1.27 6.24
N GLU A 70 -4.26 -2.37 5.77
CA GLU A 70 -4.64 -3.51 6.62
C GLU A 70 -3.43 -4.08 7.36
N ARG A 71 -2.31 -4.27 6.66
CA ARG A 71 -1.05 -4.74 7.26
C ARG A 71 -0.52 -3.79 8.34
N LEU A 72 -0.60 -2.47 8.10
CA LEU A 72 -0.16 -1.47 9.08
C LEU A 72 -1.09 -1.42 10.30
N LYS A 73 -2.40 -1.49 10.10
CA LYS A 73 -3.39 -1.52 11.18
C LYS A 73 -3.27 -2.77 12.04
N ALA A 74 -2.87 -3.90 11.46
CA ALA A 74 -2.59 -5.13 12.21
C ALA A 74 -1.30 -5.06 13.06
N ALA A 75 -0.43 -4.07 12.82
CA ALA A 75 0.87 -3.95 13.49
C ALA A 75 0.88 -3.03 14.72
N ILE A 76 -0.25 -2.38 15.05
CA ILE A 76 -0.39 -1.43 16.18
C ILE A 76 -1.18 -2.02 17.34
#